data_AF-A0A953S1Z8-F1
#
_entry.id   AF-A0A953S1Z8-F1
#
_cell.length_a   1.000
_cell.length_b   1.000
_cell.length_c   1.000
_cell.angle_alpha   90.00
_cell.angle_beta   90.00
_cell.angle_gamma   90.00
#
_symmetry.space_group_name_H-M   'P 1'
#
loop_
_entity.id
_entity.type
_entity.pdbx_description
1 polymer ?
#
loop_
_entity_poly.entity_id
_entity_poly.type
_entity_poly.pdbx_seq_one_letter_code
_entity_poly.pdbx_strand_id
1 'polypeptide(L)'
;MNLAHVHLLLNHFPTIGMIFGIGLFIVALMTKSDHLKSASLVIFFGIALLSIPTFASGTAAELALQKTPEVSKPMIDAHETAAFEALGVMELTGALAWLGLWQRRRLSRFPQATLVAVLLAGLVSFGLMGRAASIGGDIRHPEIRTAPTPVESEAANPPLARVIGDAMVNLKWGWPASETVHFIGLCLLFGVVLLVDLRMLGFLKGIPYSTLHRLLPWGVLGFGINVVTGMLFFIGAPPDFYVNNPVFIWKLALILVAGANTLYFTVFEQPWTLRAGDAPPIAARVAAASGIVLWVGVIFCGQMLPFFGHSF
;
A
#
# COMPACT_ATOMS: atom_id res chain seq x y z
N MET A 1 -20.48 -2.78 -11.82
CA MET A 1 -19.76 -3.57 -10.78
C MET A 1 -19.69 -2.69 -9.53
N ASN A 2 -20.13 -3.14 -8.36
CA ASN A 2 -20.06 -2.36 -7.12
C ASN A 2 -18.75 -2.67 -6.34
N LEU A 3 -18.43 -1.92 -5.29
CA LEU A 3 -17.16 -2.11 -4.55
C LEU A 3 -17.06 -3.46 -3.82
N ALA A 4 -18.18 -4.05 -3.41
CA ALA A 4 -18.16 -5.40 -2.84
C ALA A 4 -17.69 -6.45 -3.87
N HIS A 5 -18.11 -6.32 -5.14
CA HIS A 5 -17.58 -7.14 -6.23
C HIS A 5 -16.10 -6.86 -6.50
N VAL A 6 -15.67 -5.60 -6.39
CA VAL A 6 -14.25 -5.22 -6.53
C VAL A 6 -13.42 -5.90 -5.43
N HIS A 7 -13.90 -5.93 -4.17
CA HIS A 7 -13.21 -6.62 -3.09
C HIS A 7 -13.00 -8.10 -3.37
N LEU A 8 -14.05 -8.80 -3.82
CA LEU A 8 -13.97 -10.23 -4.19
C LEU A 8 -13.05 -10.50 -5.40
N LEU A 9 -12.89 -9.52 -6.28
CA LEU A 9 -11.93 -9.61 -7.39
C LEU A 9 -10.50 -9.38 -6.88
N LEU A 10 -10.31 -8.38 -6.03
CA LEU A 10 -8.99 -7.93 -5.58
C LEU A 10 -8.39 -8.83 -4.50
N ASN A 11 -9.19 -9.43 -3.61
CA ASN A 11 -8.70 -10.20 -2.45
C ASN A 11 -7.82 -11.41 -2.80
N HIS A 12 -7.93 -11.94 -4.01
CA HIS A 12 -7.08 -13.00 -4.52
C HIS A 12 -5.67 -12.49 -4.86
N PHE A 13 -5.50 -11.23 -5.27
CA PHE A 13 -4.21 -10.69 -5.70
C PHE A 13 -3.20 -10.66 -4.54
N PRO A 14 -3.49 -10.10 -3.35
CA PRO A 14 -2.60 -10.20 -2.19
C PRO A 14 -2.20 -11.63 -1.84
N THR A 15 -3.17 -12.53 -1.73
CA THR A 15 -2.95 -13.90 -1.28
C THR A 15 -2.10 -14.70 -2.28
N ILE A 16 -2.53 -14.73 -3.54
CA ILE A 16 -1.85 -15.47 -4.62
C ILE A 16 -0.50 -14.82 -4.92
N GLY A 17 -0.47 -13.48 -5.00
CA GLY A 17 0.74 -12.70 -5.24
C GLY A 17 1.80 -12.94 -4.18
N MET A 18 1.41 -13.15 -2.92
CA MET A 18 2.34 -13.48 -1.85
C MET A 18 2.96 -14.87 -2.00
N ILE A 19 2.15 -15.88 -2.38
CA ILE A 19 2.64 -17.24 -2.67
C ILE A 19 3.68 -17.19 -3.80
N PHE A 20 3.35 -16.53 -4.92
CA PHE A 20 4.28 -16.40 -6.03
C PHE A 20 5.52 -15.58 -5.67
N GLY A 21 5.36 -14.48 -4.93
CA GLY A 21 6.46 -13.63 -4.48
C GLY A 21 7.45 -14.39 -3.59
N ILE A 22 6.97 -15.12 -2.59
CA ILE A 22 7.80 -15.95 -1.70
C ILE A 22 8.46 -17.08 -2.48
N GLY A 23 7.70 -17.82 -3.29
CA GLY A 23 8.24 -18.93 -4.07
C GLY A 23 9.37 -18.47 -4.99
N LEU A 24 9.15 -17.39 -5.75
CA LEU A 24 10.17 -16.80 -6.60
C LEU A 24 11.37 -16.29 -5.80
N PHE A 25 11.15 -15.70 -4.62
CA PHE A 25 12.21 -15.19 -3.76
C PHE A 25 13.08 -16.31 -3.18
N ILE A 26 12.48 -17.41 -2.74
CA ILE A 26 13.21 -18.60 -2.28
C ILE A 26 14.09 -19.15 -3.42
N VAL A 27 13.53 -19.31 -4.62
CA VAL A 27 14.29 -19.74 -5.80
C VAL A 27 15.42 -18.75 -6.10
N ALA A 28 15.17 -17.45 -5.97
CA ALA A 28 16.18 -16.41 -6.18
C ALA A 28 17.34 -16.51 -5.18
N LEU A 29 17.06 -16.86 -3.92
CA LEU A 29 18.07 -17.06 -2.88
C LEU A 29 18.87 -18.34 -3.12
N MET A 30 18.19 -19.44 -3.49
CA MET A 30 18.83 -20.73 -3.80
C MET A 30 19.74 -20.65 -5.01
N THR A 31 19.26 -20.03 -6.10
CA THR A 31 20.02 -19.84 -7.34
C THR A 31 21.00 -18.67 -7.27
N LYS A 32 20.96 -17.89 -6.18
CA LYS A 32 21.74 -16.66 -5.97
C LYS A 32 21.54 -15.61 -7.06
N SER A 33 20.46 -15.69 -7.85
CA SER A 33 20.20 -14.79 -9.00
C SER A 33 19.72 -13.40 -8.57
N ASP A 34 20.49 -12.37 -8.90
CA ASP A 34 20.12 -10.98 -8.62
C ASP A 34 18.93 -10.49 -9.45
N HIS A 35 18.72 -11.05 -10.65
CA HIS A 35 17.54 -10.76 -11.46
C HIS A 35 16.27 -11.30 -10.79
N LEU A 36 16.29 -12.54 -10.31
CA LEU A 36 15.15 -13.14 -9.60
C LEU A 36 14.88 -12.44 -8.26
N LYS A 37 15.93 -11.99 -7.54
CA LYS A 37 15.77 -11.18 -6.33
C LYS A 37 15.01 -9.89 -6.66
N SER A 38 15.48 -9.12 -7.65
CA SER A 38 14.78 -7.90 -8.04
C SER A 38 13.34 -8.13 -8.51
N ALA A 39 13.10 -9.16 -9.32
CA ALA A 39 11.75 -9.50 -9.76
C ALA A 39 10.83 -9.79 -8.56
N SER A 40 11.30 -10.56 -7.58
CA SER A 40 10.54 -10.88 -6.37
C SER A 40 10.25 -9.64 -5.52
N LEU A 41 11.24 -8.73 -5.36
CA LEU A 41 11.04 -7.48 -4.61
C LEU A 41 10.05 -6.54 -5.30
N VAL A 42 10.03 -6.49 -6.64
CA VAL A 42 9.01 -5.75 -7.39
C VAL A 42 7.62 -6.34 -7.16
N ILE A 43 7.48 -7.67 -7.15
CA ILE A 43 6.22 -8.34 -6.84
C ILE A 43 5.75 -7.97 -5.43
N PHE A 44 6.61 -8.09 -4.41
CA PHE A 44 6.24 -7.74 -3.03
C PHE A 44 5.79 -6.28 -2.89
N PHE A 45 6.50 -5.34 -3.52
CA PHE A 45 6.10 -3.94 -3.49
C PHE A 45 4.76 -3.70 -4.19
N GLY A 46 4.55 -4.29 -5.37
CA GLY A 46 3.28 -4.15 -6.11
C GLY A 46 2.10 -4.78 -5.37
N ILE A 47 2.31 -5.94 -4.74
CA ILE A 47 1.30 -6.63 -3.95
C ILE A 47 0.96 -5.86 -2.66
N ALA A 48 1.94 -5.24 -2.00
CA ALA A 48 1.68 -4.33 -0.89
C ALA A 48 0.77 -3.18 -1.34
N LEU A 49 1.13 -2.45 -2.40
CA LEU A 49 0.28 -1.37 -2.93
C LEU A 49 -1.15 -1.80 -3.26
N LEU A 50 -1.33 -3.00 -3.84
CA LEU A 50 -2.66 -3.56 -4.14
C LEU A 50 -3.43 -4.02 -2.88
N SER A 51 -2.77 -4.25 -1.76
CA SER A 51 -3.42 -4.61 -0.50
C SER A 51 -4.22 -3.46 0.10
N ILE A 52 -3.81 -2.20 -0.13
CA ILE A 52 -4.53 -0.99 0.31
C ILE A 52 -5.96 -0.92 -0.26
N PRO A 53 -6.18 -0.92 -1.60
CA PRO A 53 -7.54 -0.93 -2.15
C PRO A 53 -8.28 -2.22 -1.87
N THR A 54 -7.59 -3.35 -1.68
CA THR A 54 -8.23 -4.61 -1.26
C THR A 54 -8.86 -4.45 0.12
N PHE A 55 -8.14 -3.90 1.10
CA PHE A 55 -8.66 -3.62 2.43
C PHE A 55 -9.78 -2.58 2.38
N ALA A 56 -9.57 -1.46 1.68
CA ALA A 56 -10.56 -0.38 1.62
C ALA A 56 -11.88 -0.81 0.97
N SER A 57 -11.82 -1.65 -0.07
CA SER A 57 -13.03 -2.23 -0.68
C SER A 57 -13.71 -3.27 0.22
N GLY A 58 -12.99 -3.86 1.18
CA GLY A 58 -13.54 -4.78 2.19
C GLY A 58 -14.58 -4.11 3.10
N THR A 59 -14.39 -2.85 3.47
CA THR A 59 -15.39 -2.07 4.22
C THR A 59 -16.70 -1.91 3.43
N ALA A 60 -16.63 -1.75 2.10
CA ALA A 60 -17.81 -1.72 1.26
C ALA A 60 -18.52 -3.08 1.18
N ALA A 61 -17.74 -4.18 1.17
CA ALA A 61 -18.29 -5.54 1.23
C ALA A 61 -18.97 -5.81 2.57
N GLU A 62 -18.37 -5.38 3.68
CA GLU A 62 -18.99 -5.42 5.00
C GLU A 62 -20.35 -4.69 5.00
N LEU A 63 -20.40 -3.43 4.56
CA LEU A 63 -21.64 -2.64 4.56
C LEU A 63 -22.75 -3.29 3.73
N ALA A 64 -22.39 -3.99 2.66
CA ALA A 64 -23.34 -4.74 1.84
C ALA A 64 -23.87 -6.01 2.56
N LEU A 65 -23.03 -6.68 3.34
CA LEU A 65 -23.36 -7.92 4.04
C LEU A 65 -24.03 -7.71 5.40
N GLN A 66 -23.81 -6.57 6.07
CA GLN A 66 -24.39 -6.25 7.39
C GLN A 66 -25.92 -6.39 7.46
N LYS A 67 -26.61 -6.27 6.33
CA LYS A 67 -28.08 -6.40 6.24
C LYS A 67 -28.57 -7.84 5.97
N THR A 68 -27.65 -8.80 5.86
CA THR A 68 -27.95 -10.21 5.54
C THR A 68 -28.02 -11.03 6.83
N PRO A 69 -29.20 -11.53 7.25
CA PRO A 69 -29.37 -12.21 8.54
C PRO A 69 -28.52 -13.48 8.72
N GLU A 70 -28.11 -14.11 7.63
CA GLU A 70 -27.31 -15.34 7.62
C GLU A 70 -25.82 -15.09 7.88
N VAL A 71 -25.37 -13.84 7.78
CA VAL A 71 -23.96 -13.47 7.92
C VAL A 71 -23.66 -13.04 9.36
N SER A 72 -22.73 -13.74 10.00
CA SER A 72 -22.31 -13.49 11.37
C SER A 72 -21.47 -12.21 11.47
N LYS A 73 -21.97 -11.20 12.19
CA LYS A 73 -21.23 -9.95 12.45
C LYS A 73 -19.90 -10.19 13.19
N PRO A 74 -19.82 -11.05 14.22
CA PRO A 74 -18.54 -11.45 14.83
C PRO A 74 -17.51 -11.98 13.82
N MET A 75 -17.96 -12.68 12.78
CA MET A 75 -17.04 -13.18 11.75
C MET A 75 -16.51 -12.07 10.86
N ILE A 76 -17.37 -11.11 10.47
CA ILE A 76 -16.93 -9.91 9.73
C ILE A 76 -15.88 -9.15 10.55
N ASP A 77 -16.13 -8.95 11.84
CA ASP A 77 -15.24 -8.24 12.76
C ASP A 77 -13.87 -8.92 12.92
N ALA A 78 -13.86 -10.25 12.97
CA ALA A 78 -12.65 -11.05 13.02
C ALA A 78 -11.88 -11.02 11.68
N HIS A 79 -12.59 -11.04 10.55
CA HIS A 79 -11.99 -10.89 9.24
C HIS A 79 -11.36 -9.50 9.07
N GLU A 80 -12.06 -8.43 9.48
CA GLU A 80 -11.55 -7.05 9.47
C GLU A 80 -10.26 -6.94 10.29
N THR A 81 -10.24 -7.51 11.50
CA THR A 81 -9.05 -7.52 12.36
C THR A 81 -7.88 -8.26 11.71
N ALA A 82 -8.11 -9.47 11.20
CA ALA A 82 -7.07 -10.25 10.53
C ALA A 82 -6.55 -9.54 9.26
N ALA A 83 -7.45 -8.92 8.49
CA ALA A 83 -7.10 -8.16 7.29
C ALA A 83 -6.28 -6.91 7.63
N PHE A 84 -6.61 -6.21 8.71
CA PHE A 84 -5.88 -5.02 9.16
C PHE A 84 -4.46 -5.36 9.64
N GLU A 85 -4.30 -6.44 10.40
CA GLU A 85 -2.99 -6.96 10.81
C GLU A 85 -2.15 -7.36 9.60
N ALA A 86 -2.76 -8.10 8.65
CA ALA A 86 -2.10 -8.52 7.42
C ALA A 86 -1.62 -7.31 6.59
N LEU A 87 -2.48 -6.30 6.41
CA LEU A 87 -2.17 -5.07 5.69
C LEU A 87 -0.92 -4.38 6.26
N GLY A 88 -0.86 -4.21 7.59
CA GLY A 88 0.29 -3.55 8.23
C GLY A 88 1.62 -4.25 7.94
N VAL A 89 1.67 -5.58 8.03
CA VAL A 89 2.90 -6.35 7.74
C VAL A 89 3.19 -6.40 6.24
N MET A 90 2.16 -6.42 5.39
CA MET A 90 2.34 -6.36 3.93
C MET A 90 2.94 -5.03 3.47
N GLU A 91 2.46 -3.90 4.01
CA GLU A 91 3.04 -2.58 3.73
C GLU A 91 4.50 -2.50 4.19
N LEU A 92 4.83 -3.07 5.37
CA LEU A 92 6.21 -3.18 5.82
C LEU A 92 7.06 -4.05 4.86
N THR A 93 6.53 -5.18 4.42
CA THR A 93 7.19 -6.07 3.45
C THR A 93 7.46 -5.34 2.13
N GLY A 94 6.48 -4.59 1.62
CA GLY A 94 6.63 -3.74 0.43
C GLY A 94 7.69 -2.65 0.61
N ALA A 95 7.69 -1.95 1.74
CA ALA A 95 8.70 -0.92 2.05
C ALA A 95 10.12 -1.50 2.13
N LEU A 96 10.29 -2.65 2.79
CA LEU A 96 11.57 -3.38 2.81
C LEU A 96 11.98 -3.87 1.43
N ALA A 97 11.02 -4.30 0.61
CA ALA A 97 11.28 -4.75 -0.74
C ALA A 97 11.77 -3.62 -1.65
N TRP A 98 11.12 -2.45 -1.58
CA TRP A 98 11.59 -1.25 -2.26
C TRP A 98 12.96 -0.82 -1.74
N LEU A 99 13.19 -0.85 -0.42
CA LEU A 99 14.50 -0.56 0.16
C LEU A 99 15.59 -1.48 -0.40
N GLY A 100 15.29 -2.76 -0.58
CA GLY A 100 16.19 -3.73 -1.22
C GLY A 100 16.53 -3.36 -2.67
N LEU A 101 15.54 -2.93 -3.46
CA LEU A 101 15.74 -2.44 -4.83
C LEU A 101 16.62 -1.19 -4.86
N TRP A 102 16.33 -0.21 -3.99
CA TRP A 102 17.14 1.01 -3.84
C TRP A 102 18.58 0.69 -3.40
N GLN A 103 18.75 -0.20 -2.42
CA GLN A 103 20.07 -0.60 -1.92
C GLN A 103 20.87 -1.32 -2.99
N ARG A 104 20.26 -2.20 -3.80
CA ARG A 104 20.93 -2.84 -4.94
C ARG A 104 21.52 -1.78 -5.87
N ARG A 105 20.73 -0.77 -6.23
CA ARG A 105 21.17 0.28 -7.15
C ARG A 105 22.26 1.16 -6.55
N ARG A 106 22.18 1.45 -5.25
CA ARG A 106 23.16 2.30 -4.57
C ARG A 106 24.47 1.59 -4.21
N LEU A 107 24.38 0.33 -3.77
CA LEU A 107 25.49 -0.44 -3.22
C LEU A 107 26.02 -1.50 -4.20
N SER A 108 25.42 -1.63 -5.38
CA SER A 108 25.70 -2.67 -6.38
C SER A 108 25.55 -4.10 -5.85
N ARG A 109 24.85 -4.28 -4.72
CA ARG A 109 24.59 -5.58 -4.08
C ARG A 109 23.36 -5.50 -3.22
N PHE A 110 22.76 -6.65 -2.93
CA PHE A 110 21.73 -6.79 -1.91
C PHE A 110 22.36 -7.05 -0.53
N PRO A 111 22.15 -6.19 0.47
CA PRO A 111 22.54 -6.51 1.84
C PRO A 111 21.77 -7.73 2.35
N GLN A 112 22.47 -8.69 2.95
CA GLN A 112 21.87 -9.93 3.45
C GLN A 112 20.81 -9.67 4.53
N ALA A 113 21.06 -8.70 5.41
CA ALA A 113 20.09 -8.30 6.44
C ALA A 113 18.75 -7.86 5.83
N THR A 114 18.76 -7.11 4.72
CA THR A 114 17.55 -6.69 4.02
C THR A 114 16.82 -7.87 3.40
N LEU A 115 17.55 -8.79 2.76
CA LEU A 115 16.93 -9.99 2.17
C LEU A 115 16.28 -10.88 3.23
N VAL A 116 16.94 -11.07 4.38
CA VAL A 116 16.39 -11.81 5.52
C VAL A 116 15.16 -11.08 6.08
N ALA A 117 15.22 -9.77 6.26
CA ALA A 117 14.09 -8.98 6.74
C ALA A 117 12.87 -9.10 5.81
N VAL A 118 13.07 -9.00 4.49
CA VAL A 118 12.00 -9.20 3.49
C VAL A 118 11.44 -10.61 3.57
N LEU A 119 12.29 -11.64 3.69
CA LEU A 119 11.82 -13.03 3.77
C LEU A 119 10.97 -13.26 5.02
N LEU A 120 11.44 -12.81 6.18
CA LEU A 120 10.74 -12.97 7.45
C LEU A 120 9.41 -12.20 7.45
N ALA A 121 9.43 -10.92 7.08
CA ALA A 121 8.22 -10.11 6.97
C ALA A 121 7.25 -10.75 5.97
N GLY A 122 7.76 -11.26 4.85
CA GLY A 122 6.95 -11.92 3.85
C GLY A 122 6.29 -13.22 4.34
N LEU A 123 7.00 -14.07 5.05
CA LEU A 123 6.42 -15.29 5.65
C LEU A 123 5.33 -14.94 6.67
N VAL A 124 5.54 -13.90 7.49
CA VAL A 124 4.52 -13.40 8.42
C VAL A 124 3.30 -12.85 7.67
N SER A 125 3.51 -12.02 6.64
CA SER A 125 2.42 -11.54 5.77
C SER A 125 1.62 -12.68 5.15
N PHE A 126 2.28 -13.75 4.68
CA PHE A 126 1.60 -14.91 4.12
C PHE A 126 0.75 -15.64 5.16
N GLY A 127 1.27 -15.85 6.37
CA GLY A 127 0.50 -16.47 7.47
C GLY A 127 -0.73 -15.65 7.87
N LEU A 128 -0.55 -14.34 8.05
CA LEU A 128 -1.66 -13.42 8.38
C LEU A 128 -2.69 -13.34 7.26
N MET A 129 -2.26 -13.34 5.99
CA MET A 129 -3.17 -13.38 4.85
C MET A 129 -3.93 -14.71 4.75
N GLY A 130 -3.27 -15.83 5.04
CA GLY A 130 -3.92 -17.13 5.13
C GLY A 130 -5.04 -17.14 6.18
N ARG A 131 -4.80 -16.53 7.35
CA ARG A 131 -5.81 -16.35 8.39
C ARG A 131 -6.98 -15.48 7.89
N ALA A 132 -6.72 -14.30 7.36
CA ALA A 132 -7.77 -13.44 6.84
C ALA A 132 -8.60 -14.12 5.72
N ALA A 133 -7.93 -14.82 4.79
CA ALA A 133 -8.57 -15.57 3.72
C ALA A 133 -9.43 -16.73 4.23
N SER A 134 -8.96 -17.47 5.25
CA SER A 134 -9.75 -18.56 5.87
C SER A 134 -11.05 -18.05 6.49
N ILE A 135 -10.98 -16.98 7.30
CA ILE A 135 -12.16 -16.36 7.92
C ILE A 135 -13.09 -15.77 6.85
N GLY A 136 -12.53 -15.17 5.79
CA GLY A 136 -13.32 -14.67 4.66
C GLY A 136 -14.04 -15.78 3.89
N GLY A 137 -13.46 -16.97 3.81
CA GLY A 137 -14.10 -18.17 3.28
C GLY A 137 -15.31 -18.60 4.10
N ASP A 138 -15.18 -18.60 5.43
CA ASP A 138 -16.26 -18.96 6.36
C ASP A 138 -17.44 -17.96 6.31
N ILE A 139 -17.17 -16.68 6.03
CA ILE A 139 -18.21 -15.67 5.79
C ILE A 139 -19.01 -15.98 4.51
N ARG A 140 -18.33 -16.43 3.45
CA ARG A 140 -18.94 -16.66 2.12
C ARG A 140 -19.64 -18.00 2.01
N HIS A 141 -19.13 -19.02 2.71
CA HIS A 141 -19.64 -20.38 2.69
C HIS A 141 -20.16 -20.76 4.08
N PRO A 142 -21.29 -20.20 4.53
CA PRO A 142 -21.84 -20.57 5.82
C PRO A 142 -22.21 -22.06 5.91
N GLU A 143 -22.47 -22.71 4.76
CA GLU A 143 -22.86 -24.12 4.63
C GLU A 143 -21.76 -25.13 4.99
N ILE A 144 -20.48 -24.76 4.94
CA ILE A 144 -19.37 -25.67 5.30
C ILE A 144 -19.08 -25.68 6.80
N ARG A 145 -19.79 -24.86 7.59
CA ARG A 145 -19.60 -24.73 9.04
C ARG A 145 -20.40 -25.81 9.77
N THR A 146 -19.72 -26.79 10.34
CA THR A 146 -20.35 -27.88 11.11
C THR A 146 -20.70 -27.50 12.56
N ALA A 147 -20.17 -26.39 13.07
CA ALA A 147 -20.42 -25.84 14.42
C ALA A 147 -20.13 -24.33 14.43
N PRO A 148 -20.64 -23.55 15.42
CA PRO A 148 -20.21 -22.18 15.65
C PRO A 148 -18.68 -22.13 15.80
N THR A 149 -18.02 -21.18 15.15
CA THR A 149 -16.55 -21.09 15.23
C THR A 149 -16.12 -20.60 16.62
N PRO A 150 -14.93 -20.95 17.13
CA PRO A 150 -14.41 -20.42 18.40
C PRO A 150 -14.46 -18.88 18.48
N VAL A 151 -14.29 -18.23 17.34
CA VAL A 151 -14.37 -16.77 17.17
C VAL A 151 -15.78 -16.23 17.45
N GLU A 152 -16.84 -16.94 17.08
CA GLU A 152 -18.22 -16.56 17.44
C GLU A 152 -18.49 -16.74 18.95
N SER A 153 -17.76 -17.63 19.62
CA SER A 153 -17.87 -17.83 21.07
C SER A 153 -16.99 -16.88 21.90
N GLU A 154 -15.95 -16.29 21.31
CA GLU A 154 -14.98 -15.39 21.96
C GLU A 154 -15.19 -13.90 21.64
N ALA A 155 -16.09 -13.54 20.71
CA ALA A 155 -16.27 -12.16 20.26
C ALA A 155 -16.99 -11.27 21.28
N ALA A 156 -16.27 -10.88 22.33
CA ALA A 156 -16.63 -9.80 23.25
C ALA A 156 -15.90 -8.48 22.94
N ASN A 157 -14.86 -8.50 22.09
CA ASN A 157 -14.02 -7.33 21.83
C ASN A 157 -14.28 -6.75 20.43
N PRO A 158 -14.37 -5.41 20.31
CA PRO A 158 -14.48 -4.75 19.00
C PRO A 158 -13.23 -4.99 18.14
N PRO A 159 -13.34 -4.92 16.79
CA PRO A 159 -12.20 -5.07 15.89
C PRO A 159 -11.07 -4.08 16.22
N LEU A 160 -9.82 -4.51 16.03
CA LEU A 160 -8.65 -3.67 16.33
C LEU A 160 -8.68 -2.32 15.58
N ALA A 161 -9.10 -2.34 14.31
CA ALA A 161 -9.25 -1.13 13.50
C ALA A 161 -10.24 -0.13 14.13
N ARG A 162 -11.33 -0.63 14.72
CA ARG A 162 -12.35 0.19 15.39
C ARG A 162 -11.84 0.77 16.69
N VAL A 163 -11.16 -0.03 17.51
CA VAL A 163 -10.53 0.45 18.75
C VAL A 163 -9.53 1.58 18.46
N ILE A 164 -8.69 1.42 17.44
CA ILE A 164 -7.72 2.44 17.05
C ILE A 164 -8.41 3.68 16.47
N GLY A 165 -9.41 3.50 15.61
CA GLY A 165 -10.20 4.59 15.03
C GLY A 165 -10.90 5.43 16.10
N ASP A 166 -11.61 4.77 17.02
CA ASP A 166 -12.29 5.42 18.14
C ASP A 166 -11.31 6.17 19.04
N ALA A 167 -10.16 5.58 19.35
CA ALA A 167 -9.12 6.26 20.13
C ALA A 167 -8.61 7.51 19.38
N MET A 168 -8.37 7.41 18.08
CA MET A 168 -7.88 8.52 17.26
C MET A 168 -8.86 9.70 17.21
N VAL A 169 -10.17 9.42 17.14
CA VAL A 169 -11.22 10.46 17.10
C VAL A 169 -11.48 11.06 18.49
N ASN A 170 -11.47 10.24 19.54
CA ASN A 170 -11.79 10.70 20.90
C ASN A 170 -10.64 11.43 21.60
N LEU A 171 -9.39 11.20 21.17
CA LEU A 171 -8.26 11.98 21.63
C LEU A 171 -8.33 13.40 21.05
N LYS A 172 -8.34 14.42 21.94
CA LYS A 172 -8.42 15.85 21.57
C LYS A 172 -7.49 16.26 20.41
N TRP A 173 -6.29 15.70 20.37
CA TRP A 173 -5.27 15.99 19.36
C TRP A 173 -5.10 14.87 18.32
N GLY A 174 -5.83 13.76 18.41
CA GLY A 174 -5.64 12.61 17.54
C GLY A 174 -5.86 12.93 16.07
N TRP A 175 -7.01 13.54 15.73
CA TRP A 175 -7.31 13.97 14.36
C TRP A 175 -6.35 15.09 13.87
N PRO A 176 -6.21 16.25 14.56
CA PRO A 176 -5.37 17.35 14.05
C PRO A 176 -3.87 17.01 13.98
N ALA A 177 -3.36 16.20 14.91
CA ALA A 177 -1.97 15.75 14.85
C ALA A 177 -1.75 14.80 13.66
N SER A 178 -2.70 13.90 13.40
CA SER A 178 -2.64 13.01 12.23
C SER A 178 -2.67 13.79 10.92
N GLU A 179 -3.50 14.83 10.80
CA GLU A 179 -3.51 15.75 9.63
C GLU A 179 -2.17 16.45 9.44
N THR A 180 -1.58 16.96 10.52
CA THR A 180 -0.27 17.62 10.49
C THR A 180 0.81 16.66 10.01
N VAL A 181 0.85 15.45 10.59
CA VAL A 181 1.82 14.41 10.24
C VAL A 181 1.62 13.92 8.80
N HIS A 182 0.38 13.74 8.35
CA HIS A 182 0.05 13.40 6.96
C HIS A 182 0.54 14.48 5.99
N PHE A 183 0.36 15.77 6.32
CA PHE A 183 0.84 16.86 5.49
C PHE A 183 2.37 16.90 5.41
N ILE A 184 3.08 16.66 6.53
CA ILE A 184 4.54 16.52 6.54
C ILE A 184 4.99 15.37 5.63
N GLY A 185 4.32 14.21 5.73
CA GLY A 185 4.61 13.07 4.86
C GLY A 185 4.35 13.37 3.37
N LEU A 186 3.28 14.10 3.03
CA LEU A 186 3.01 14.60 1.68
C LEU A 186 4.12 15.54 1.18
N CYS A 187 4.58 16.48 2.00
CA CYS A 187 5.67 17.39 1.64
C CYS A 187 6.98 16.63 1.37
N LEU A 188 7.31 15.64 2.20
CA LEU A 188 8.49 14.79 2.00
C LEU A 188 8.38 13.97 0.71
N LEU A 189 7.25 13.28 0.52
CA LEU A 189 6.99 12.44 -0.65
C LEU A 189 7.00 13.24 -1.94
N PHE A 190 6.14 14.26 -2.02
CA PHE A 190 5.98 15.06 -3.23
C PHE A 190 7.22 15.88 -3.52
N GLY A 191 7.88 16.46 -2.50
CA GLY A 191 9.11 17.22 -2.70
C GLY A 191 10.24 16.38 -3.30
N VAL A 192 10.42 15.15 -2.82
CA VAL A 192 11.43 14.23 -3.35
C VAL A 192 11.11 13.78 -4.77
N VAL A 193 9.87 13.38 -5.03
CA VAL A 193 9.43 12.98 -6.37
C VAL A 193 9.55 14.13 -7.35
N LEU A 194 9.10 15.33 -6.98
CA LEU A 194 9.16 16.52 -7.82
C LEU A 194 10.60 16.89 -8.20
N LEU A 195 11.55 16.81 -7.26
CA LEU A 195 12.97 17.07 -7.58
C LEU A 195 13.53 16.07 -8.60
N VAL A 196 13.21 14.78 -8.42
CA VAL A 196 13.61 13.71 -9.34
C VAL A 196 12.97 13.94 -10.72
N ASP A 197 11.69 14.25 -10.77
CA ASP A 197 10.95 14.46 -12.01
C ASP A 197 11.42 15.72 -12.75
N LEU A 198 11.64 16.83 -12.06
CA LEU A 198 12.22 18.04 -12.65
C LEU A 198 13.61 17.79 -13.24
N ARG A 199 14.42 16.94 -12.60
CA ARG A 199 15.70 16.51 -13.19
C ARG A 199 15.50 15.69 -14.45
N MET A 200 14.52 14.79 -14.47
CA MET A 200 14.18 13.95 -15.63
C MET A 200 13.50 14.73 -16.75
N LEU A 201 12.87 15.86 -16.46
CA LEU A 201 12.35 16.80 -17.47
C LEU A 201 13.42 17.72 -18.05
N GLY A 202 14.57 17.83 -17.38
CA GLY A 202 15.73 18.59 -17.84
C GLY A 202 15.85 20.00 -17.26
N PHE A 203 15.08 20.35 -16.22
CA PHE A 203 15.20 21.64 -15.53
C PHE A 203 16.42 21.67 -14.59
N LEU A 204 16.82 20.51 -14.03
CA LEU A 204 17.92 20.40 -13.06
C LEU A 204 19.17 19.69 -13.65
N LYS A 205 19.46 19.85 -14.95
CA LYS A 205 20.52 19.07 -15.64
C LYS A 205 21.90 19.14 -14.98
N GLY A 206 22.24 20.21 -14.28
CA GLY A 206 23.52 20.37 -13.58
C GLY A 206 23.73 19.38 -12.42
N ILE A 207 22.69 18.69 -11.95
CA ILE A 207 22.77 17.74 -10.84
C ILE A 207 22.77 16.31 -11.41
N PRO A 208 23.73 15.44 -11.07
CA PRO A 208 23.68 14.04 -11.49
C PRO A 208 22.52 13.29 -10.81
N TYR A 209 21.89 12.35 -11.52
CA TYR A 209 20.71 11.65 -11.01
C TYR A 209 21.00 10.86 -9.72
N SER A 210 22.19 10.29 -9.63
CA SER A 210 22.66 9.53 -8.45
C SER A 210 22.69 10.36 -7.17
N THR A 211 22.77 11.69 -7.25
CA THR A 211 22.67 12.58 -6.08
C THR A 211 21.23 12.71 -5.60
N LEU A 212 20.28 12.92 -6.52
CA LEU A 212 18.85 13.04 -6.17
C LEU A 212 18.26 11.73 -5.67
N HIS A 213 18.73 10.60 -6.18
CA HIS A 213 18.24 9.29 -5.73
C HIS A 213 18.59 8.97 -4.27
N ARG A 214 19.55 9.69 -3.66
CA ARG A 214 19.82 9.61 -2.21
C ARG A 214 18.67 10.15 -1.37
N LEU A 215 17.79 10.95 -1.97
CA LEU A 215 16.62 11.51 -1.31
C LEU A 215 15.43 10.56 -1.33
N LEU A 216 15.40 9.56 -2.21
CA LEU A 216 14.24 8.65 -2.33
C LEU A 216 13.83 7.94 -1.02
N PRO A 217 14.74 7.53 -0.11
CA PRO A 217 14.33 6.97 1.18
C PRO A 217 13.46 7.93 2.01
N TRP A 218 13.67 9.25 1.88
CA TRP A 218 12.81 10.26 2.50
C TRP A 218 11.44 10.34 1.83
N GLY A 219 11.40 10.16 0.51
CA GLY A 219 10.15 10.05 -0.23
C GLY A 219 9.32 8.85 0.22
N VAL A 220 9.95 7.68 0.35
CA VAL A 220 9.30 6.45 0.84
C VAL A 220 8.92 6.53 2.31
N LEU A 221 9.73 7.19 3.14
CA LEU A 221 9.34 7.52 4.52
C LEU A 221 8.08 8.40 4.52
N GLY A 222 8.03 9.44 3.68
CA GLY A 222 6.85 10.28 3.51
C GLY A 222 5.62 9.51 3.06
N PHE A 223 5.78 8.58 2.10
CA PHE A 223 4.71 7.67 1.68
C PHE A 223 4.23 6.77 2.84
N GLY A 224 5.16 6.17 3.59
CA GLY A 224 4.82 5.34 4.75
C GLY A 224 4.06 6.12 5.83
N ILE A 225 4.49 7.36 6.12
CA ILE A 225 3.76 8.27 7.02
C ILE A 225 2.33 8.49 6.50
N ASN A 226 2.17 8.74 5.21
CA ASN A 226 0.87 8.99 4.59
C ASN A 226 -0.03 7.76 4.54
N VAL A 227 0.52 6.56 4.35
CA VAL A 227 -0.24 5.30 4.42
C VAL A 227 -0.75 5.09 5.84
N VAL A 228 0.12 5.23 6.85
CA VAL A 228 -0.27 5.05 8.26
C VAL A 228 -1.36 6.06 8.66
N THR A 229 -1.10 7.36 8.46
CA THR A 229 -2.07 8.41 8.81
C THR A 229 -3.32 8.37 7.93
N GLY A 230 -3.19 8.02 6.64
CA GLY A 230 -4.32 7.81 5.74
C GLY A 230 -5.21 6.65 6.17
N MET A 231 -4.61 5.57 6.69
CA MET A 231 -5.33 4.45 7.27
C MET A 231 -6.03 4.84 8.57
N LEU A 232 -5.39 5.65 9.42
CA LEU A 232 -6.02 6.22 10.62
C LEU A 232 -7.27 7.04 10.28
N PHE A 233 -7.20 7.89 9.25
CA PHE A 233 -8.40 8.61 8.77
C PHE A 233 -9.47 7.65 8.27
N PHE A 234 -9.08 6.63 7.49
CA PHE A 234 -9.99 5.65 6.93
C PHE A 234 -10.77 4.88 8.00
N ILE A 235 -10.10 4.40 9.05
CA ILE A 235 -10.72 3.63 10.13
C ILE A 235 -11.40 4.50 11.20
N GLY A 236 -10.98 5.77 11.33
CA GLY A 236 -11.58 6.74 12.27
C GLY A 236 -12.85 7.40 11.74
N ALA A 237 -13.01 7.51 10.43
CA ALA A 237 -14.25 8.02 9.83
C ALA A 237 -15.36 6.95 9.85
N PRO A 238 -16.64 7.37 9.71
CA PRO A 238 -17.73 6.43 9.45
C PRO A 238 -17.41 5.50 8.26
N PRO A 239 -17.72 4.19 8.34
CA PRO A 239 -17.30 3.21 7.33
C PRO A 239 -17.74 3.53 5.90
N ASP A 240 -18.86 4.23 5.74
CA ASP A 240 -19.47 4.59 4.47
C ASP A 240 -18.87 5.86 3.86
N PHE A 241 -18.20 6.70 4.65
CA PHE A 241 -17.68 8.02 4.23
C PHE A 241 -16.74 7.93 3.02
N TYR A 242 -15.76 7.04 3.08
CA TYR A 242 -14.76 6.89 2.01
C TYR A 242 -15.22 6.01 0.87
N VAL A 243 -15.84 4.87 1.19
CA VAL A 243 -16.19 3.86 0.17
C VAL A 243 -17.32 4.32 -0.75
N ASN A 244 -18.21 5.21 -0.29
CA ASN A 244 -19.24 5.78 -1.15
C ASN A 244 -18.77 7.04 -1.89
N ASN A 245 -17.54 7.50 -1.68
CA ASN A 245 -17.00 8.71 -2.29
C ASN A 245 -16.18 8.38 -3.55
N PRO A 246 -16.63 8.76 -4.76
CA PRO A 246 -15.90 8.48 -6.00
C PRO A 246 -14.48 9.07 -6.03
N VAL A 247 -14.27 10.21 -5.36
CA VAL A 247 -12.97 10.88 -5.30
C VAL A 247 -11.95 10.05 -4.53
N PHE A 248 -12.38 9.30 -3.51
CA PHE A 248 -11.52 8.37 -2.78
C PHE A 248 -11.06 7.21 -3.67
N ILE A 249 -11.96 6.65 -4.48
CA ILE A 249 -11.64 5.56 -5.42
C ILE A 249 -10.62 6.04 -6.45
N TRP A 250 -10.82 7.23 -7.01
CA TRP A 250 -9.84 7.85 -7.92
C TRP A 250 -8.50 8.12 -7.24
N LYS A 251 -8.49 8.59 -5.99
CA LYS A 251 -7.27 8.78 -5.21
C LYS A 251 -6.49 7.47 -5.09
N LEU A 252 -7.14 6.37 -4.73
CA LEU A 252 -6.51 5.06 -4.63
C LEU A 252 -5.95 4.58 -5.99
N ALA A 253 -6.73 4.71 -7.06
CA ALA A 253 -6.28 4.35 -8.40
C ALA A 253 -5.03 5.15 -8.83
N LEU A 254 -5.02 6.46 -8.57
CA LEU A 254 -3.87 7.32 -8.87
C LEU A 254 -2.64 6.95 -8.02
N ILE A 255 -2.80 6.58 -6.75
CA ILE A 255 -1.71 6.10 -5.90
C ILE A 255 -1.08 4.82 -6.47
N LEU A 256 -1.89 3.86 -6.95
CA LEU A 256 -1.37 2.63 -7.56
C LEU A 256 -0.53 2.93 -8.79
N VAL A 257 -1.03 3.81 -9.67
CA VAL A 257 -0.32 4.19 -10.90
C VAL A 257 0.94 5.01 -10.57
N ALA A 258 0.90 5.89 -9.57
CA ALA A 258 2.05 6.65 -9.09
C ALA A 258 3.13 5.76 -8.47
N GLY A 259 2.73 4.71 -7.74
CA GLY A 259 3.64 3.70 -7.22
C GLY A 259 4.34 2.90 -8.33
N ALA A 260 3.59 2.49 -9.36
CA ALA A 260 4.16 1.86 -10.56
C ALA A 260 5.10 2.80 -11.32
N ASN A 261 4.75 4.09 -11.44
CA ASN A 261 5.62 5.11 -12.02
C ASN A 261 6.93 5.26 -11.22
N THR A 262 6.87 5.21 -9.90
CA THR A 262 8.06 5.28 -9.04
C THR A 262 8.96 4.04 -9.19
N LEU A 263 8.37 2.85 -9.42
CA LEU A 263 9.14 1.65 -9.73
C LEU A 263 9.94 1.78 -11.03
N TYR A 264 9.44 2.49 -12.05
CA TYR A 264 10.20 2.72 -13.29
C TYR A 264 11.58 3.32 -13.00
N PHE A 265 11.62 4.37 -12.18
CA PHE A 265 12.87 5.04 -11.82
C PHE A 265 13.81 4.19 -10.96
N THR A 266 13.28 3.20 -10.22
CA THR A 266 14.08 2.30 -9.40
C THR A 266 14.61 1.10 -10.20
N VAL A 267 13.81 0.60 -11.16
CA VAL A 267 14.07 -0.66 -11.89
C VAL A 267 14.83 -0.46 -13.18
N PHE A 268 14.63 0.62 -13.93
CA PHE A 268 15.33 0.81 -15.21
C PHE A 268 16.70 1.46 -15.03
N GLU A 269 17.68 1.04 -15.84
CA GLU A 269 19.08 1.47 -15.70
C GLU A 269 19.40 2.80 -16.36
N GLN A 270 18.71 3.13 -17.45
CA GLN A 270 19.02 4.34 -18.23
C GLN A 270 18.97 5.64 -17.42
N PRO A 271 18.01 5.86 -16.50
CA PRO A 271 18.02 7.07 -15.66
C PRO A 271 19.26 7.17 -14.75
N TRP A 272 19.82 6.04 -14.32
CA TRP A 272 20.92 5.98 -13.36
C TRP A 272 22.28 6.32 -13.94
N THR A 273 22.45 6.15 -15.24
CA THR A 273 23.69 6.47 -15.94
C THR A 273 23.82 7.96 -16.26
N LEU A 274 22.77 8.75 -16.03
CA LEU A 274 22.75 10.19 -16.34
C LEU A 274 23.66 11.00 -15.42
N ARG A 275 24.70 11.59 -16.01
CA ARG A 275 25.64 12.51 -15.36
C ARG A 275 25.10 13.94 -15.37
N ALA A 276 25.84 14.85 -14.74
CA ALA A 276 25.55 16.28 -14.83
C ALA A 276 25.70 16.74 -16.29
N GLY A 277 24.73 17.51 -16.79
CA GLY A 277 24.65 17.99 -18.18
C GLY A 277 23.88 17.08 -19.12
N ASP A 278 23.81 15.77 -18.85
CA ASP A 278 23.18 14.80 -19.74
C ASP A 278 21.68 15.04 -19.92
N ALA A 279 21.24 14.95 -21.17
CA ALA A 279 19.84 14.99 -21.54
C ALA A 279 19.14 13.68 -21.14
N PRO A 280 18.01 13.75 -20.41
CA PRO A 280 17.26 12.55 -20.05
C PRO A 280 16.61 11.89 -21.29
N PRO A 281 16.51 10.55 -21.33
CA PRO A 281 15.81 9.85 -22.40
C PRO A 281 14.32 10.19 -22.42
N ILE A 282 13.69 10.12 -23.59
CA ILE A 282 12.27 10.49 -23.78
C ILE A 282 11.37 9.71 -22.83
N ALA A 283 11.60 8.40 -22.66
CA ALA A 283 10.82 7.57 -21.74
C ALA A 283 10.87 8.08 -20.29
N ALA A 284 12.04 8.53 -19.81
CA ALA A 284 12.16 9.11 -18.48
C ALA A 284 11.46 10.48 -18.36
N ARG A 285 11.46 11.29 -19.44
CA ARG A 285 10.73 12.57 -19.49
C ARG A 285 9.22 12.34 -19.41
N VAL A 286 8.70 11.38 -20.17
CA VAL A 286 7.27 11.02 -20.15
C VAL A 286 6.89 10.47 -18.77
N ALA A 287 7.70 9.55 -18.22
CA ALA A 287 7.50 9.02 -16.88
C ALA A 287 7.46 10.14 -15.83
N ALA A 288 8.39 11.10 -15.87
CA ALA A 288 8.45 12.22 -14.96
C ALA A 288 7.26 13.19 -15.10
N ALA A 289 6.87 13.53 -16.34
CA ALA A 289 5.68 14.35 -16.57
C ALA A 289 4.43 13.67 -16.02
N SER A 290 4.28 12.36 -16.25
CA SER A 290 3.16 11.60 -15.71
C SER A 290 3.21 11.50 -14.19
N GLY A 291 4.40 11.36 -13.58
CA GLY A 291 4.59 11.33 -12.13
C GLY A 291 4.08 12.59 -11.45
N ILE A 292 4.43 13.77 -11.97
CA ILE A 292 3.92 15.05 -11.47
C ILE A 292 2.39 15.12 -11.57
N VAL A 293 1.82 14.78 -12.74
CA VAL A 293 0.36 14.81 -12.93
C VAL A 293 -0.36 13.86 -11.98
N LEU A 294 0.17 12.64 -11.81
CA LEU A 294 -0.40 11.64 -10.90
C LEU A 294 -0.40 12.13 -9.45
N TRP A 295 0.73 12.64 -8.94
CA TRP A 295 0.81 13.12 -7.56
C TRP A 295 -0.01 14.38 -7.32
N VAL A 296 -0.05 15.32 -8.27
CA VAL A 296 -0.97 16.47 -8.20
C VAL A 296 -2.42 15.99 -8.16
N GLY A 297 -2.78 14.98 -8.96
CA GLY A 297 -4.09 14.33 -8.91
C GLY A 297 -4.39 13.69 -7.55
N VAL A 298 -3.44 12.95 -6.96
CA VAL A 298 -3.60 12.34 -5.62
C VAL A 298 -3.85 13.42 -4.56
N ILE A 299 -3.10 14.51 -4.60
CA ILE A 299 -3.25 15.65 -3.67
C ILE A 299 -4.61 16.32 -3.88
N PHE A 300 -4.97 16.60 -5.13
CA PHE A 300 -6.26 17.19 -5.49
C PHE A 300 -7.42 16.33 -4.99
N CYS A 301 -7.43 15.03 -5.31
CA CYS A 301 -8.46 14.11 -4.82
C CYS A 301 -8.50 14.08 -3.29
N GLY A 302 -7.33 14.08 -2.61
CA GLY A 302 -7.26 14.16 -1.16
C GLY A 302 -7.93 15.39 -0.57
N GLN A 303 -7.66 16.57 -1.13
CA GLN A 303 -8.26 17.84 -0.69
C GLN A 303 -9.76 17.92 -1.01
N MET A 304 -10.19 17.25 -2.07
CA MET A 304 -11.58 17.28 -2.54
C MET A 304 -12.51 16.29 -1.80
N LEU A 305 -11.97 15.41 -0.95
CA LEU A 305 -12.76 14.42 -0.20
C LEU A 305 -13.96 15.03 0.56
N PRO A 306 -13.84 16.16 1.30
CA PRO A 306 -14.96 16.77 2.01
C PRO A 306 -16.02 17.41 1.10
N PHE A 307 -15.70 17.70 -0.16
CA PHE A 307 -16.59 18.46 -1.04
C PHE A 307 -17.47 17.57 -1.93
N PHE A 308 -17.00 16.37 -2.28
CA PHE A 308 -17.68 15.48 -3.22
C PHE A 308 -18.34 14.25 -2.57
N GLY A 309 -18.25 14.11 -1.25
CA GLY A 309 -18.74 12.94 -0.49
C GLY A 309 -20.02 13.14 0.31
N HIS A 310 -20.89 14.11 -0.05
CA HIS A 310 -22.03 14.53 0.78
C HIS A 310 -21.63 14.90 2.22
N SER A 311 -20.45 15.51 2.39
CA SER A 311 -19.92 15.86 3.72
C SER A 311 -20.40 17.22 4.23
N PHE A 312 -21.34 17.85 3.50
CA PHE A 312 -22.12 19.03 3.88
C PHE A 312 -23.56 18.86 3.41
#